data_AF-A0A2M7IHQ5-F1
#
_entry.id   AF-A0A2M7IHQ5-F1
#
_cell.length_a   1.000
_cell.length_b   1.000
_cell.length_c   1.000
_cell.angle_alpha   90.00
_cell.angle_beta   90.00
_cell.angle_gamma   90.00
#
_symmetry.space_group_name_H-M   'P 1'
#
loop_
_entity.id
_entity.type
_entity.pdbx_description
1 polymer ?
#
loop_
_entity_poly.entity_id
_entity_poly.type
_entity_poly.pdbx_seq_one_letter_code
_entity_poly.pdbx_strand_id
1 'polypeptide(L)'
;MQQSNQEIKGISRCVRYAFMPNRLHLCGPENQADILEFYATISKKRPGKSIRPLLESFETMYPYLELLARENQNKNPFDEKIVEAYWVGNRLLDNVGGKSLFKHLSETVNLKKHLGFKEFIKFAENFNIDSFPHHNFHIFNIYRRTGKTKELHNLASYDACRISWGKIVDVGKKYLRVKTNPLKMDGRGKIYEDSAIEKEILNEAEDSQLLTDAKSGDYVSLHWGAVCEKLSKEQVLNLQKFTDLALALANSNSL
;
A
#
# COMPACT_ATOMS: atom_id res chain seq x y z
N MET A 1 -1.78 11.78 -26.23
CA MET A 1 -0.43 11.18 -26.08
C MET A 1 -0.60 9.73 -25.70
N GLN A 2 0.03 8.81 -26.42
CA GLN A 2 0.03 7.38 -26.09
C GLN A 2 0.92 7.17 -24.85
N GLN A 3 0.37 6.60 -23.78
CA GLN A 3 1.16 6.22 -22.59
C GLN A 3 2.14 5.10 -22.97
N SER A 4 3.36 5.16 -22.43
CA SER A 4 4.34 4.09 -22.66
C SER A 4 3.88 2.77 -21.99
N ASN A 5 4.28 1.61 -22.52
CA ASN A 5 3.94 0.32 -21.92
C ASN A 5 4.37 0.19 -20.45
N GLN A 6 5.46 0.85 -20.06
CA GLN A 6 5.96 0.88 -18.67
C GLN A 6 5.05 1.72 -17.76
N GLU A 7 4.60 2.87 -18.24
CA GLU A 7 3.67 3.74 -17.53
C GLU A 7 2.30 3.05 -17.33
N ILE A 8 1.79 2.36 -18.35
CA ILE A 8 0.54 1.60 -18.23
C ILE A 8 0.65 0.54 -17.14
N LYS A 9 1.79 -0.16 -17.02
CA LYS A 9 2.00 -1.16 -15.97
C LYS A 9 2.02 -0.53 -14.57
N GLY A 10 2.73 0.58 -14.39
CA GLY A 10 2.77 1.30 -13.11
C GLY A 10 1.39 1.84 -12.72
N ILE A 11 0.68 2.47 -13.64
CA ILE A 11 -0.72 2.91 -13.42
C ILE A 11 -1.61 1.72 -13.06
N SER A 12 -1.50 0.60 -13.79
CA SER A 12 -2.28 -0.60 -13.52
C SER A 12 -2.03 -1.15 -12.12
N ARG A 13 -0.77 -1.15 -11.67
CA ARG A 13 -0.42 -1.57 -10.31
C ARG A 13 -0.99 -0.60 -9.27
N CYS A 14 -0.85 0.71 -9.46
CA CYS A 14 -1.45 1.72 -8.57
C CYS A 14 -2.96 1.48 -8.40
N VAL A 15 -3.68 1.26 -9.50
CA VAL A 15 -5.12 0.99 -9.47
C VAL A 15 -5.45 -0.26 -8.66
N ARG A 16 -4.69 -1.34 -8.81
CA ARG A 16 -4.91 -2.59 -8.05
C ARG A 16 -4.85 -2.39 -6.55
N TYR A 17 -3.89 -1.59 -6.07
CA TYR A 17 -3.75 -1.31 -4.65
C TYR A 17 -4.69 -0.21 -4.15
N ALA A 18 -5.01 0.79 -4.98
CA ALA A 18 -5.88 1.91 -4.61
C ALA A 18 -7.38 1.56 -4.65
N PHE A 19 -7.77 0.52 -5.39
CA PHE A 19 -9.17 0.20 -5.66
C PHE A 19 -10.00 -0.05 -4.39
N MET A 20 -9.65 -1.06 -3.58
CA MET A 20 -10.45 -1.41 -2.40
C MET A 20 -10.57 -0.30 -1.35
N PRO A 21 -9.50 0.37 -0.89
CA PRO A 21 -9.65 1.46 0.07
C PRO A 21 -10.48 2.62 -0.50
N ASN A 22 -10.40 2.88 -1.81
CA ASN A 22 -11.23 3.90 -2.44
C ASN A 22 -12.71 3.49 -2.51
N ARG A 23 -12.98 2.24 -2.91
CA ARG A 23 -14.32 1.63 -2.91
C ARG A 23 -14.97 1.65 -1.52
N LEU A 24 -14.18 1.52 -0.45
CA LEU A 24 -14.63 1.59 0.93
C LEU A 24 -14.71 3.02 1.50
N HIS A 25 -14.46 4.05 0.68
CA HIS A 25 -14.42 5.46 1.09
C HIS A 25 -13.38 5.78 2.17
N LEU A 26 -12.29 4.99 2.22
CA LEU A 26 -11.23 5.12 3.23
C LEU A 26 -10.04 5.96 2.74
N CYS A 27 -9.78 5.98 1.43
CA CYS A 27 -8.68 6.74 0.84
C CYS A 27 -8.98 7.15 -0.62
N GLY A 28 -8.45 8.29 -1.03
CA GLY A 28 -8.56 8.79 -2.40
C GLY A 28 -9.80 9.65 -2.67
N PRO A 29 -9.94 10.16 -3.90
CA PRO A 29 -11.03 11.04 -4.33
C PRO A 29 -12.38 10.33 -4.42
N GLU A 30 -13.48 11.09 -4.40
CA GLU A 30 -14.86 10.60 -4.60
C GLU A 30 -15.15 10.31 -6.08
N ASN A 31 -14.56 9.23 -6.61
CA ASN A 31 -14.70 8.79 -8.01
C ASN A 31 -14.51 7.27 -8.15
N GLN A 32 -15.14 6.49 -7.26
CA GLN A 32 -14.97 5.03 -7.19
C GLN A 32 -15.30 4.34 -8.52
N ALA A 33 -16.33 4.84 -9.22
CA ALA A 33 -16.77 4.32 -10.51
C ALA A 33 -15.66 4.41 -11.58
N ASP A 34 -14.88 5.48 -11.59
CA ASP A 34 -13.80 5.68 -12.57
C ASP A 34 -12.62 4.72 -12.31
N ILE A 35 -12.30 4.46 -11.04
CA ILE A 35 -11.26 3.47 -10.66
C ILE A 35 -11.74 2.07 -11.02
N LEU A 36 -12.99 1.73 -10.75
CA LEU A 36 -13.57 0.43 -11.11
C LEU A 36 -13.61 0.22 -12.63
N GLU A 37 -14.05 1.22 -13.39
CA GLU A 37 -14.06 1.16 -14.86
C GLU A 37 -12.64 0.94 -15.40
N PHE A 38 -11.67 1.69 -14.88
CA PHE A 38 -10.28 1.48 -15.27
C PHE A 38 -9.78 0.09 -14.86
N TYR A 39 -10.09 -0.38 -13.66
CA TYR A 39 -9.74 -1.73 -13.20
C TYR A 39 -10.27 -2.80 -14.17
N ALA A 40 -11.56 -2.71 -14.53
CA ALA A 40 -12.21 -3.65 -15.43
C ALA A 40 -11.60 -3.62 -16.85
N THR A 41 -11.07 -2.48 -17.28
CA THR A 41 -10.43 -2.33 -18.60
C THR A 41 -8.97 -2.79 -18.64
N ILE A 42 -8.22 -2.73 -17.53
CA ILE A 42 -6.89 -3.36 -17.38
C ILE A 42 -7.00 -4.85 -17.73
N SER A 43 -8.00 -5.54 -17.17
CA SER A 43 -8.25 -6.96 -17.41
C SER A 43 -8.62 -7.28 -18.87
N LYS A 44 -9.14 -6.29 -19.61
CA LYS A 44 -9.58 -6.43 -21.01
C LYS A 44 -8.56 -5.88 -22.04
N LYS A 45 -7.38 -5.41 -21.62
CA LYS A 45 -6.32 -4.81 -22.48
C LYS A 45 -6.82 -3.70 -23.42
N ARG A 46 -7.84 -2.93 -23.01
CA ARG A 46 -8.39 -1.80 -23.78
C ARG A 46 -8.38 -0.55 -22.90
N PRO A 47 -7.29 0.20 -22.80
CA PRO A 47 -7.25 1.38 -21.94
C PRO A 47 -8.28 2.41 -22.46
N GLY A 48 -9.23 2.76 -21.60
CA GLY A 48 -10.20 3.84 -21.82
C GLY A 48 -9.55 5.22 -21.62
N LYS A 49 -10.32 6.18 -21.10
CA LYS A 49 -9.77 7.49 -20.67
C LYS A 49 -8.67 7.29 -19.62
N SER A 50 -7.70 8.21 -19.59
CA SER A 50 -6.59 8.15 -18.63
C SER A 50 -7.10 8.35 -17.19
N ILE A 51 -6.84 7.38 -16.31
CA ILE A 51 -7.12 7.46 -14.86
C ILE A 51 -6.07 8.29 -14.09
N ARG A 52 -5.02 8.73 -14.79
CA ARG A 52 -3.86 9.39 -14.19
C ARG A 52 -4.22 10.63 -13.35
N PRO A 53 -5.04 11.59 -13.82
CA PRO A 53 -5.40 12.76 -13.01
C PRO A 53 -6.08 12.37 -11.69
N LEU A 54 -6.82 11.25 -11.70
CA LEU A 54 -7.47 10.74 -10.50
C LEU A 54 -6.45 10.16 -9.52
N LEU A 55 -5.51 9.35 -9.99
CA LEU A 55 -4.43 8.81 -9.16
C LEU A 55 -3.54 9.93 -8.58
N GLU A 56 -3.31 11.01 -9.33
CA GLU A 56 -2.57 12.19 -8.88
C GLU A 56 -3.25 12.93 -7.72
N SER A 57 -4.57 12.78 -7.56
CA SER A 57 -5.33 13.39 -6.46
C SER A 57 -5.28 12.62 -5.13
N PHE A 58 -4.63 11.45 -5.07
CA PHE A 58 -4.44 10.73 -3.81
C PHE A 58 -3.42 11.46 -2.93
N GLU A 59 -3.91 12.19 -1.92
CA GLU A 59 -3.12 13.06 -1.02
C GLU A 59 -1.98 12.37 -0.25
N THR A 60 -2.00 11.04 -0.12
CA THR A 60 -0.92 10.29 0.52
C THR A 60 -0.08 9.50 -0.49
N MET A 61 -0.73 8.70 -1.36
CA MET A 61 0.00 7.83 -2.30
C MET A 61 0.82 8.65 -3.30
N TYR A 62 0.21 9.61 -3.99
CA TYR A 62 0.89 10.28 -5.10
C TYR A 62 2.12 11.08 -4.64
N PRO A 63 2.08 11.84 -3.52
CA PRO A 63 3.27 12.49 -3.00
C PRO A 63 4.44 11.53 -2.68
N TYR A 64 4.15 10.31 -2.21
CA TYR A 64 5.20 9.30 -1.99
C TYR A 64 5.82 8.82 -3.30
N LEU A 65 5.01 8.65 -4.35
CA LEU A 65 5.51 8.29 -5.67
C LEU A 65 6.40 9.41 -6.26
N GLU A 66 6.02 10.68 -6.05
CA GLU A 66 6.86 11.83 -6.45
C GLU A 66 8.19 11.89 -5.69
N LEU A 67 8.17 11.64 -4.38
CA LEU A 67 9.38 11.51 -3.57
C LEU A 67 10.29 10.41 -4.14
N LEU A 68 9.77 9.20 -4.30
CA LEU A 68 10.52 8.06 -4.83
C LEU A 68 11.09 8.35 -6.21
N ALA A 69 10.30 8.93 -7.11
CA ALA A 69 10.74 9.26 -8.45
C ALA A 69 11.89 10.27 -8.43
N ARG A 70 11.76 11.34 -7.65
CA ARG A 70 12.78 12.38 -7.51
C ARG A 70 14.11 11.82 -6.98
N GLU A 71 14.09 11.09 -5.87
CA GLU A 71 15.30 10.55 -5.23
C GLU A 71 15.98 9.47 -6.10
N ASN A 72 15.22 8.85 -7.01
CA ASN A 72 15.74 7.89 -7.98
C ASN A 72 15.98 8.49 -9.38
N GLN A 73 16.00 9.81 -9.52
CA GLN A 73 16.24 10.53 -10.78
C GLN A 73 15.30 10.11 -11.92
N ASN A 74 14.09 9.64 -11.58
CA ASN A 74 13.05 9.29 -12.52
C ASN A 74 12.03 10.43 -12.62
N LYS A 75 11.68 10.82 -13.85
CA LYS A 75 10.69 11.89 -14.09
C LYS A 75 9.24 11.40 -14.01
N ASN A 76 9.02 10.09 -13.96
CA ASN A 76 7.70 9.49 -13.96
C ASN A 76 7.37 8.84 -12.60
N PRO A 77 6.51 9.47 -11.77
CA PRO A 77 6.00 8.87 -10.53
C PRO A 77 5.24 7.57 -10.73
N PHE A 78 4.67 7.35 -11.92
CA PHE A 78 3.97 6.11 -12.28
C PHE A 78 4.86 5.11 -13.03
N ASP A 79 6.18 5.24 -12.95
CA ASP A 79 7.09 4.18 -13.40
C ASP A 79 6.83 2.88 -12.62
N GLU A 80 6.82 1.73 -13.31
CA GLU A 80 6.52 0.43 -12.71
C GLU A 80 7.38 0.15 -11.46
N LYS A 81 8.67 0.49 -11.48
CA LYS A 81 9.57 0.22 -10.35
C LYS A 81 9.35 1.19 -9.20
N ILE A 82 8.95 2.44 -9.48
CA ILE A 82 8.60 3.43 -8.45
C ILE A 82 7.32 3.01 -7.71
N VAL A 83 6.30 2.60 -8.47
CA VAL A 83 5.04 2.12 -7.91
C VAL A 83 5.24 0.84 -7.10
N GLU A 84 6.04 -0.10 -7.62
CA GLU A 84 6.41 -1.31 -6.86
C GLU A 84 7.16 -0.96 -5.57
N ALA A 85 8.11 -0.01 -5.61
CA ALA A 85 8.86 0.39 -4.41
C ALA A 85 7.94 0.88 -3.29
N TYR A 86 6.89 1.63 -3.63
CA TYR A 86 5.93 2.13 -2.66
C TYR A 86 5.03 1.05 -2.05
N TRP A 87 4.47 0.16 -2.90
CA TRP A 87 3.45 -0.81 -2.45
C TRP A 87 4.02 -2.14 -1.95
N VAL A 88 5.06 -2.66 -2.60
CA VAL A 88 5.65 -3.99 -2.36
C VAL A 88 7.06 -3.90 -1.79
N GLY A 89 7.79 -2.86 -2.19
CA GLY A 89 9.19 -2.65 -1.84
C GLY A 89 10.15 -3.26 -2.86
N ASN A 90 11.23 -2.52 -3.12
CA ASN A 90 12.38 -2.96 -3.91
C ASN A 90 13.58 -2.04 -3.57
N ARG A 91 14.71 -2.23 -4.27
CA ARG A 91 15.96 -1.50 -4.06
C ARG A 91 15.89 0.03 -4.22
N LEU A 92 14.83 0.58 -4.83
CA LEU A 92 14.71 2.03 -4.99
C LEU A 92 14.42 2.75 -3.66
N LEU A 93 13.95 2.01 -2.66
CA LEU A 93 13.80 2.52 -1.29
C LEU A 93 15.14 2.86 -0.64
N ASP A 94 16.21 2.16 -1.00
CA ASP A 94 17.56 2.37 -0.43
C ASP A 94 18.15 3.74 -0.84
N ASN A 95 17.64 4.35 -1.91
CA ASN A 95 18.07 5.66 -2.39
C ASN A 95 17.38 6.83 -1.67
N VAL A 96 16.39 6.57 -0.83
CA VAL A 96 15.66 7.63 -0.10
C VAL A 96 16.17 7.72 1.33
N GLY A 97 17.05 8.69 1.59
CA GLY A 97 17.54 8.95 2.94
C GLY A 97 16.43 9.47 3.86
N GLY A 98 16.47 9.08 5.15
CA GLY A 98 15.44 9.46 6.12
C GLY A 98 15.25 10.98 6.29
N LYS A 99 16.27 11.81 6.04
CA LYS A 99 16.11 13.29 6.03
C LYS A 99 15.15 13.74 4.93
N SER A 100 15.25 13.15 3.74
CA SER A 100 14.35 13.46 2.61
C SER A 100 12.93 13.02 2.93
N LEU A 101 12.76 11.81 3.51
CA LEU A 101 11.47 11.33 3.96
C LEU A 101 10.86 12.20 5.07
N PHE A 102 11.66 12.60 6.07
CA PHE A 102 11.19 13.49 7.14
C PHE A 102 10.70 14.83 6.58
N LYS A 103 11.48 15.44 5.67
CA LYS A 103 11.10 16.67 4.98
C LYS A 103 9.80 16.49 4.21
N HIS A 104 9.70 15.40 3.43
CA HIS A 104 8.49 15.07 2.67
C HIS A 104 7.25 14.93 3.57
N LEU A 105 7.37 14.20 4.68
CA LEU A 105 6.29 14.03 5.65
C LEU A 105 5.88 15.36 6.30
N SER A 106 6.86 16.20 6.62
CA SER A 106 6.65 17.47 7.30
C SER A 106 6.04 18.54 6.39
N GLU A 107 6.53 18.65 5.16
CA GLU A 107 6.23 19.75 4.24
C GLU A 107 5.21 19.36 3.16
N THR A 108 5.34 18.18 2.56
CA THR A 108 4.48 17.74 1.45
C THR A 108 3.22 17.07 1.94
N VAL A 109 3.35 16.04 2.79
CA VAL A 109 2.20 15.38 3.44
C VAL A 109 1.59 16.28 4.52
N ASN A 110 2.34 17.30 4.96
CA ASN A 110 1.91 18.30 5.94
C ASN A 110 1.41 17.66 7.25
N LEU A 111 2.18 16.70 7.78
CA LEU A 111 1.81 15.99 9.01
C LEU A 111 1.56 16.93 10.18
N LYS A 112 2.24 18.08 10.25
CA LYS A 112 1.99 19.09 11.30
C LYS A 112 0.54 19.57 11.31
N LYS A 113 -0.08 19.77 10.13
CA LYS A 113 -1.50 20.14 10.02
C LYS A 113 -2.42 19.02 10.46
N HIS A 114 -2.05 17.76 10.21
CA HIS A 114 -2.88 16.60 10.54
C HIS A 114 -2.75 16.15 12.00
N LEU A 115 -1.56 16.21 12.58
CA LEU A 115 -1.25 15.81 13.97
C LEU A 115 -1.49 16.93 14.99
N GLY A 116 -1.42 18.19 14.54
CA GLY A 116 -1.24 19.32 15.44
C GLY A 116 0.20 19.43 15.96
N PHE A 117 0.52 20.59 16.54
CA PHE A 117 1.91 20.94 16.89
C PHE A 117 2.55 19.96 17.88
N LYS A 118 1.86 19.62 18.97
CA LYS A 118 2.41 18.79 20.06
C LYS A 118 2.77 17.37 19.59
N GLU A 119 1.87 16.71 18.87
CA GLU A 119 2.10 15.36 18.36
C GLU A 119 3.11 15.35 17.21
N PHE A 120 3.18 16.41 16.42
CA PHE A 120 4.23 16.57 15.41
C PHE A 120 5.63 16.68 16.03
N ILE A 121 5.79 17.42 17.13
CA ILE A 121 7.09 17.49 17.84
C ILE A 121 7.51 16.11 18.35
N LYS A 122 6.61 15.37 19.01
CA LYS A 122 6.89 13.99 19.44
C LYS A 122 7.24 13.08 18.27
N PHE A 123 6.54 13.23 17.14
CA PHE A 123 6.86 12.49 15.93
C PHE A 123 8.28 12.81 15.44
N ALA A 124 8.66 14.09 15.40
CA ALA A 124 9.97 14.53 14.95
C ALA A 124 11.11 14.06 15.87
N GLU A 125 10.92 14.11 17.19
CA GLU A 125 11.89 13.64 18.19
C GLU A 125 12.13 12.13 18.11
N ASN A 126 11.10 11.35 17.74
CA ASN A 126 11.16 9.89 17.61
C ASN A 126 11.32 9.40 16.17
N PHE A 127 11.57 10.30 15.21
CA PHE A 127 11.72 9.90 13.82
C PHE A 127 13.06 9.19 13.62
N ASN A 128 13.01 7.93 13.18
CA ASN A 128 14.22 7.17 12.89
C ASN A 128 14.74 7.49 11.48
N ILE A 129 16.03 7.80 11.34
CA ILE A 129 16.66 8.07 10.05
C ILE A 129 16.67 6.86 9.11
N ASP A 130 16.52 5.65 9.64
CA ASP A 130 16.40 4.40 8.88
C ASP A 130 14.99 4.17 8.31
N SER A 131 14.09 5.16 8.44
CA SER A 131 12.74 5.14 7.86
C SER A 131 12.77 5.21 6.33
N PHE A 132 11.75 4.63 5.68
CA PHE A 132 11.69 4.45 4.23
C PHE A 132 10.29 4.72 3.67
N PRO A 133 10.15 5.21 2.42
CA PRO A 133 8.87 5.64 1.85
C PRO A 133 8.03 4.48 1.29
N HIS A 134 7.66 3.54 2.16
CA HIS A 134 6.81 2.39 1.81
C HIS A 134 5.42 2.51 2.46
N HIS A 135 4.39 1.94 1.82
CA HIS A 135 3.02 2.01 2.32
C HIS A 135 2.88 1.46 3.75
N ASN A 136 3.42 0.26 4.02
CA ASN A 136 3.38 -0.34 5.36
C ASN A 136 4.10 0.53 6.42
N PHE A 137 5.17 1.25 6.05
CA PHE A 137 5.79 2.21 6.96
C PHE A 137 4.80 3.32 7.32
N HIS A 138 4.11 3.88 6.32
CA HIS A 138 3.09 4.89 6.55
C HIS A 138 1.97 4.39 7.47
N ILE A 139 1.45 3.18 7.25
CA ILE A 139 0.38 2.61 8.08
C ILE A 139 0.82 2.46 9.54
N PHE A 140 1.98 1.84 9.78
CA PHE A 140 2.41 1.52 11.15
C PHE A 140 3.00 2.71 11.92
N ASN A 141 3.68 3.63 11.24
CA ASN A 141 4.44 4.70 11.89
C ASN A 141 3.78 6.08 11.79
N ILE A 142 2.92 6.31 10.80
CA ILE A 142 2.27 7.60 10.56
C ILE A 142 0.77 7.53 10.85
N TYR A 143 0.03 6.67 10.15
CA TYR A 143 -1.43 6.59 10.25
C TYR A 143 -1.90 6.20 11.65
N ARG A 144 -1.15 5.32 12.33
CA ARG A 144 -1.38 5.01 13.76
C ARG A 144 -1.45 6.27 14.64
N ARG A 145 -0.77 7.35 14.25
CA ARG A 145 -0.58 8.58 15.03
C ARG A 145 -1.46 9.77 14.57
N THR A 146 -1.94 9.79 13.31
CA THR A 146 -2.60 10.96 12.67
C THR A 146 -4.13 10.99 12.73
N GLY A 147 -4.76 10.07 13.47
CA GLY A 147 -6.14 9.66 13.31
C GLY A 147 -7.23 10.71 13.05
N LYS A 148 -7.91 10.58 11.89
CA LYS A 148 -9.12 11.34 11.57
C LYS A 148 -10.42 10.68 12.06
N THR A 149 -10.44 9.38 12.38
CA THR A 149 -11.63 8.71 12.96
C THR A 149 -11.22 7.55 13.88
N LYS A 150 -11.69 7.54 15.15
CA LYS A 150 -11.35 6.51 16.16
C LYS A 150 -11.58 5.06 15.69
N GLU A 151 -12.50 4.85 14.76
CA GLU A 151 -12.87 3.55 14.20
C GLU A 151 -11.79 2.92 13.30
N LEU A 152 -10.90 3.73 12.71
CA LEU A 152 -9.78 3.29 11.85
C LEU A 152 -8.48 2.99 12.63
N HIS A 153 -8.52 3.04 13.97
CA HIS A 153 -7.35 2.82 14.85
C HIS A 153 -7.40 1.51 15.62
N ASN A 154 -8.08 0.50 15.09
CA ASN A 154 -7.98 -0.85 15.64
C ASN A 154 -7.00 -1.71 14.81
N LEU A 155 -6.53 -2.79 15.42
CA LEU A 155 -5.58 -3.70 14.79
C LEU A 155 -6.11 -4.31 13.49
N ALA A 156 -7.42 -4.55 13.40
CA ALA A 156 -8.03 -5.10 12.19
C ALA A 156 -7.96 -4.10 11.03
N SER A 157 -8.08 -2.80 11.29
CA SER A 157 -7.86 -1.76 10.27
C SER A 157 -6.40 -1.72 9.81
N TYR A 158 -5.42 -1.90 10.71
CA TYR A 158 -4.01 -1.98 10.30
C TYR A 158 -3.70 -3.24 9.49
N ASP A 159 -4.26 -4.39 9.88
CA ASP A 159 -4.09 -5.64 9.14
C ASP A 159 -4.78 -5.60 7.78
N ALA A 160 -5.92 -4.91 7.67
CA ALA A 160 -6.60 -4.69 6.39
C ALA A 160 -5.87 -3.68 5.50
N CYS A 161 -5.30 -2.61 6.07
CA CYS A 161 -4.69 -1.51 5.32
C CYS A 161 -3.22 -1.76 4.95
N ARG A 162 -2.48 -2.58 5.71
CA ARG A 162 -1.14 -2.98 5.27
C ARG A 162 -1.25 -3.77 3.98
N ILE A 163 -0.23 -3.66 3.14
CA ILE A 163 -0.01 -4.62 2.07
C ILE A 163 0.53 -5.89 2.70
N SER A 164 -0.33 -6.90 2.80
CA SER A 164 0.03 -8.25 3.24
C SER A 164 0.14 -9.17 2.03
N TRP A 165 0.56 -10.41 2.26
CA TRP A 165 0.65 -11.43 1.22
C TRP A 165 0.16 -12.77 1.74
N GLY A 166 -0.08 -13.69 0.81
CA GLY A 166 -0.36 -15.08 1.16
C GLY A 166 -0.25 -16.00 -0.03
N LYS A 167 -0.30 -17.30 0.24
CA LYS A 167 -0.27 -18.35 -0.77
C LYS A 167 -1.68 -18.85 -1.05
N ILE A 168 -2.09 -18.86 -2.30
CA ILE A 168 -3.39 -19.40 -2.69
C ILE A 168 -3.41 -20.90 -2.41
N VAL A 169 -4.40 -21.36 -1.63
CA VAL A 169 -4.64 -22.80 -1.39
C VAL A 169 -5.73 -23.32 -2.33
N ASP A 170 -6.75 -22.51 -2.61
CA ASP A 170 -7.90 -22.88 -3.44
C ASP A 170 -8.44 -21.66 -4.21
N VAL A 171 -8.94 -21.90 -5.42
CA VAL A 171 -9.43 -20.87 -6.34
C VAL A 171 -10.94 -21.05 -6.54
N GLY A 172 -11.73 -20.23 -5.86
CA GLY A 172 -13.16 -20.12 -6.12
C GLY A 172 -13.47 -19.09 -7.21
N LYS A 173 -14.77 -18.98 -7.56
CA LYS A 173 -15.25 -18.01 -8.56
C LYS A 173 -15.06 -16.56 -8.10
N LYS A 174 -15.60 -16.24 -6.91
CA LYS A 174 -15.59 -14.88 -6.34
C LYS A 174 -14.50 -14.66 -5.29
N TYR A 175 -14.01 -15.73 -4.69
CA TYR A 175 -13.07 -15.69 -3.58
C TYR A 175 -11.90 -16.64 -3.82
N LEU A 176 -10.72 -16.23 -3.37
CA LEU A 176 -9.55 -17.09 -3.21
C LEU A 176 -9.48 -17.51 -1.74
N ARG A 177 -9.18 -18.79 -1.48
CA ARG A 177 -8.74 -19.18 -0.13
C ARG A 177 -7.24 -19.03 -0.08
N VAL A 178 -6.75 -18.20 0.85
CA VAL A 178 -5.34 -17.81 0.93
C VAL A 178 -4.82 -18.11 2.33
N LYS A 179 -3.66 -18.77 2.40
CA LYS A 179 -2.91 -18.94 3.64
C LYS A 179 -2.04 -17.71 3.88
N THR A 180 -2.32 -16.95 4.94
CA THR A 180 -1.70 -15.65 5.24
C THR A 180 -1.52 -15.44 6.74
N ASN A 181 -0.65 -14.54 7.14
CA ASN A 181 -0.31 -14.26 8.53
C ASN A 181 -1.04 -12.98 8.97
N PRO A 182 -2.05 -13.03 9.87
CA PRO A 182 -2.73 -11.83 10.35
C PRO A 182 -1.87 -11.10 11.38
N LEU A 183 -2.12 -9.81 11.59
CA LEU A 183 -1.53 -9.11 12.73
C LEU A 183 -2.18 -9.49 14.06
N LYS A 184 -1.36 -9.60 15.11
CA LYS A 184 -1.74 -9.63 16.52
C LYS A 184 -1.05 -8.51 17.29
N MET A 185 -1.60 -8.18 18.45
CA MET A 185 -1.03 -7.22 19.39
C MET A 185 -0.89 -7.87 20.77
N ASP A 186 0.26 -7.73 21.41
CA ASP A 186 0.49 -8.23 22.77
C ASP A 186 -0.11 -7.29 23.84
N GLY A 187 -0.10 -7.71 25.10
CA GLY A 187 -0.63 -6.91 26.21
C GLY A 187 0.12 -5.60 26.48
N ARG A 188 1.26 -5.35 25.81
CA ARG A 188 2.04 -4.11 25.89
C ARG A 188 1.85 -3.23 24.65
N GLY A 189 0.94 -3.60 23.74
CA GLY A 189 0.67 -2.85 22.52
C GLY A 189 1.67 -3.11 21.39
N LYS A 190 2.54 -4.13 21.51
CA LYS A 190 3.47 -4.51 20.43
C LYS A 190 2.72 -5.27 19.35
N ILE A 191 2.85 -4.83 18.09
CA ILE A 191 2.20 -5.46 16.93
C ILE A 191 3.17 -6.44 16.26
N TYR A 192 2.69 -7.61 15.86
CA TYR A 192 3.47 -8.65 15.18
C TYR A 192 2.59 -9.49 14.24
N GLU A 193 3.20 -10.17 13.26
CA GLU A 193 2.51 -11.17 12.44
C GLU A 193 2.37 -12.49 13.21
N ASP A 194 1.15 -13.01 13.30
CA ASP A 194 0.84 -14.27 13.97
C ASP A 194 0.97 -15.47 13.03
N SER A 195 0.77 -16.67 13.59
CA SER A 195 0.68 -17.94 12.86
C SER A 195 -0.30 -17.86 11.69
N ALA A 196 0.09 -18.49 10.57
CA ALA A 196 -0.67 -18.42 9.34
C ALA A 196 -2.05 -19.10 9.47
N ILE A 197 -3.07 -18.42 8.96
CA ILE A 197 -4.46 -18.91 8.87
C ILE A 197 -4.89 -18.99 7.41
N GLU A 198 -5.95 -19.73 7.13
CA GLU A 198 -6.65 -19.64 5.84
C GLU A 198 -7.76 -18.59 5.92
N LYS A 199 -7.81 -17.69 4.94
CA LYS A 199 -8.79 -16.61 4.85
C LYS A 199 -9.38 -16.55 3.45
N GLU A 200 -10.66 -16.21 3.35
CA GLU A 200 -11.29 -15.88 2.08
C GLU A 200 -10.91 -14.45 1.68
N ILE A 201 -10.41 -14.31 0.46
CA ILE A 201 -9.95 -13.07 -0.13
C ILE A 201 -10.81 -12.80 -1.36
N LEU A 202 -11.37 -11.60 -1.45
CA LEU A 202 -12.21 -11.21 -2.58
C LEU A 202 -11.39 -11.18 -3.87
N ASN A 203 -11.93 -11.79 -4.93
CA ASN A 203 -11.36 -11.84 -6.27
C ASN A 203 -12.35 -11.41 -7.37
N GLU A 204 -13.52 -10.89 -6.99
CA GLU A 204 -14.51 -10.34 -7.91
C GLU A 204 -15.12 -9.08 -7.29
N ALA A 205 -15.21 -8.00 -8.06
CA ALA A 205 -15.89 -6.78 -7.68
C ALA A 205 -16.72 -6.30 -8.88
N GLU A 206 -18.03 -6.12 -8.68
CA GLU A 206 -18.97 -5.64 -9.72
C GLU A 206 -18.81 -6.40 -11.06
N ASP A 207 -18.87 -7.74 -10.99
CA ASP A 207 -18.70 -8.68 -12.13
C ASP A 207 -17.35 -8.61 -12.85
N SER A 208 -16.37 -7.93 -12.26
CA SER A 208 -14.99 -7.86 -12.76
C SER A 208 -14.07 -8.70 -11.87
N GLN A 209 -13.41 -9.68 -12.47
CA GLN A 209 -12.39 -10.47 -11.77
C GLN A 209 -11.18 -9.60 -11.44
N LEU A 210 -10.74 -9.62 -10.19
CA LEU A 210 -9.60 -8.85 -9.71
C LEU A 210 -8.27 -9.44 -10.19
N LEU A 211 -8.16 -10.77 -10.17
CA LEU A 211 -7.03 -11.57 -10.66
C LEU A 211 -7.56 -12.74 -11.50
N THR A 212 -7.28 -12.73 -12.80
CA THR A 212 -7.85 -13.66 -13.79
C THR A 212 -7.05 -14.97 -13.97
N ASP A 213 -5.76 -14.98 -13.66
CA ASP A 213 -4.85 -16.12 -13.87
C ASP A 213 -4.37 -16.75 -12.55
N ALA A 214 -5.19 -16.63 -11.50
CA ALA A 214 -4.91 -17.18 -10.18
C ALA A 214 -4.85 -18.72 -10.19
N LYS A 215 -3.80 -19.29 -9.59
CA LYS A 215 -3.65 -20.74 -9.41
C LYS A 215 -3.29 -21.07 -7.97
N SER A 216 -3.75 -22.22 -7.48
CA SER A 216 -3.25 -22.76 -6.21
C SER A 216 -1.72 -22.87 -6.25
N GLY A 217 -1.08 -22.38 -5.19
CA GLY A 217 0.37 -22.30 -5.08
C GLY A 217 0.97 -20.93 -5.42
N ASP A 218 0.24 -20.05 -6.11
CA ASP A 218 0.69 -18.68 -6.37
C ASP A 218 0.76 -17.87 -5.06
N TYR A 219 1.74 -16.96 -4.99
CA TYR A 219 1.75 -15.91 -3.98
C TYR A 219 1.04 -14.68 -4.52
N VAL A 220 0.26 -14.02 -3.66
CA VAL A 220 -0.48 -12.81 -4.00
C VAL A 220 -0.35 -11.75 -2.90
N SER A 221 -0.42 -10.48 -3.29
CA SER A 221 -0.59 -9.37 -2.35
C SER A 221 -2.07 -9.12 -2.07
N LEU A 222 -2.33 -8.63 -0.86
CA LEU A 222 -3.67 -8.42 -0.31
C LEU A 222 -3.78 -7.00 0.24
N HIS A 223 -4.92 -6.35 0.01
CA HIS A 223 -5.24 -5.04 0.56
C HIS A 223 -6.76 -4.91 0.76
N TRP A 224 -7.18 -4.53 1.97
CA TRP A 224 -8.59 -4.40 2.36
C TRP A 224 -9.45 -5.63 2.04
N GLY A 225 -8.88 -6.83 2.25
CA GLY A 225 -9.59 -8.10 2.08
C GLY A 225 -9.74 -8.57 0.63
N ALA A 226 -9.15 -7.88 -0.34
CA ALA A 226 -9.12 -8.31 -1.74
C ALA A 226 -7.71 -8.58 -2.23
N VAL A 227 -7.62 -9.36 -3.31
CA VAL A 227 -6.37 -9.62 -4.03
C VAL A 227 -5.98 -8.42 -4.89
N CYS A 228 -4.70 -8.05 -4.88
CA CYS A 228 -4.16 -6.97 -5.70
C CYS A 228 -3.40 -7.50 -6.91
N GLU A 229 -2.34 -8.28 -6.71
CA GLU A 229 -1.57 -8.90 -7.81
C GLU A 229 -0.87 -10.19 -7.39
N LYS A 230 -0.39 -10.96 -8.38
CA LYS A 230 0.54 -12.07 -8.16
C LYS A 230 1.93 -11.54 -7.85
N LEU A 231 2.60 -12.19 -6.92
CA LEU A 231 3.95 -11.84 -6.49
C LEU A 231 4.96 -12.91 -6.90
N SER A 232 6.14 -12.46 -7.33
CA SER A 232 7.31 -13.31 -7.41
C SER A 232 7.85 -13.64 -6.01
N LYS A 233 8.72 -14.64 -5.91
CA LYS A 233 9.40 -14.95 -4.64
C LYS A 233 10.21 -13.76 -4.10
N GLU A 234 10.88 -13.02 -4.98
CA GLU A 234 11.65 -11.83 -4.62
C GLU A 234 10.75 -10.73 -4.07
N GLN A 235 9.59 -10.50 -4.68
CA GLN A 235 8.61 -9.52 -4.20
C GLN A 235 8.04 -9.90 -2.83
N VAL A 236 7.79 -11.18 -2.57
CA VAL A 236 7.38 -11.65 -1.23
C VAL A 236 8.48 -11.38 -0.19
N LEU A 237 9.74 -11.66 -0.53
CA LEU A 237 10.88 -11.40 0.37
C LEU A 237 11.05 -9.90 0.66
N ASN A 238 10.90 -9.05 -0.36
CA ASN A 238 10.95 -7.59 -0.16
C ASN A 238 9.80 -7.11 0.72
N LEU A 239 8.58 -7.56 0.45
CA LEU A 239 7.41 -7.15 1.22
C LEU A 239 7.50 -7.60 2.68
N GLN A 240 8.01 -8.81 2.95
CA GLN A 240 8.35 -9.26 4.31
C GLN A 240 9.39 -8.33 4.94
N LYS A 241 10.54 -8.11 4.28
CA LYS A 241 11.62 -7.25 4.78
C LYS A 241 11.11 -5.87 5.20
N PHE A 242 10.37 -5.19 4.33
CA PHE A 242 9.88 -3.84 4.62
C PHE A 242 8.73 -3.82 5.63
N THR A 243 7.95 -4.90 5.73
CA THR A 243 6.96 -5.06 6.80
C THR A 243 7.65 -5.22 8.16
N ASP A 244 8.67 -6.08 8.25
CA ASP A 244 9.43 -6.31 9.48
C ASP A 244 10.12 -5.04 9.98
N LEU A 245 10.76 -4.31 9.07
CA LEU A 245 11.38 -3.03 9.38
C LEU A 245 10.35 -2.01 9.88
N ALA A 246 9.20 -1.91 9.22
CA ALA A 246 8.15 -0.97 9.60
C ALA A 246 7.55 -1.30 10.98
N LEU A 247 7.33 -2.60 11.27
CA LEU A 247 6.87 -3.08 12.57
C LEU A 247 7.92 -2.86 13.66
N ALA A 248 9.20 -3.10 13.37
CA ALA A 248 10.29 -2.86 14.32
C ALA A 248 10.33 -1.38 14.76
N LEU A 249 10.24 -0.45 13.80
CA LEU A 249 10.18 0.99 14.07
C LEU A 249 8.92 1.40 14.84
N ALA A 250 7.76 0.83 14.50
CA ALA A 250 6.52 1.13 15.20
C ALA A 250 6.53 0.63 16.66
N ASN A 251 7.18 -0.52 16.88
CA ASN A 251 7.30 -1.14 18.19
C ASN A 251 8.41 -0.51 19.05
N SER A 252 9.49 0.04 18.48
CA SER A 252 10.55 0.72 19.24
C SER A 252 10.10 2.06 19.80
N ASN A 253 9.13 2.70 19.16
CA ASN A 253 8.59 4.00 19.52
C ASN A 253 7.27 3.90 20.34
N SER A 254 6.92 2.70 20.81
CA SER A 254 5.79 2.49 21.71
C SER A 254 6.30 2.52 23.15
N LEU A 255 6.36 3.72 23.75
CA LEU A 255 6.52 3.96 25.19
C LEU A 255 5.17 4.36 25.79
#